data_AF-A0A2V6RQI9-F1
#
_entry.id   AF-A0A2V6RQI9-F1
#
_cell.length_a   1.000
_cell.length_b   1.000
_cell.length_c   1.000
_cell.angle_alpha   90.00
_cell.angle_beta   90.00
_cell.angle_gamma   90.00
#
_symmetry.space_group_name_H-M   'P 1'
#
loop_
_entity.id
_entity.type
_entity.pdbx_description
1 polymer ?
#
loop_
_entity_poly.entity_id
_entity_poly.type
_entity_poly.pdbx_seq_one_letter_code
_entity_poly.pdbx_strand_id
1 'polypeptide(L)'
;MIDWLIGVSVRNRFLVIAFFALVAGWGYWALVTTPIDAIPDLSDNQVIVFTDWPGRSPQEVEDQITYPLTVSLQGLPGVRVVRSSSAFGFSMINVIFEDSVDLYFARSRVLERLNLLTKALPSAVVPTLGPDATGVGHVFWYTVEGQGQSLRELRAIQDWYIRYQLNSVPGVAEVASVGGLVRQYQVDVDPKRLRAFKIPISAVVDAVMRSNRNVGGNVVEGSGTWSVIRGLGLIESARDLEQVVIGADNGVPIFVRQ
;
A
#
# COMPACT_ATOMS: atom_id res chain seq x y z
N MET A 1 62.21 5.34 18.22
CA MET A 1 60.90 5.92 17.80
C MET A 1 59.88 5.93 18.92
N ILE A 2 59.65 4.79 19.60
CA ILE A 2 58.75 4.73 20.76
C ILE A 2 59.24 5.61 21.91
N ASP A 3 60.54 5.58 22.22
CA ASP A 3 61.12 6.43 23.29
C ASP A 3 60.97 7.93 23.02
N TRP A 4 60.96 8.31 21.75
CA TRP A 4 60.73 9.70 21.33
C TRP A 4 59.26 10.11 21.55
N LEU A 5 58.30 9.24 21.20
CA LEU A 5 56.88 9.46 21.48
C LEU A 5 56.61 9.57 22.97
N ILE A 6 57.18 8.67 23.78
CA ILE A 6 57.07 8.71 25.25
C ILE A 6 57.69 10.01 25.78
N GLY A 7 58.91 10.34 25.35
CA GLY A 7 59.61 11.56 25.77
C GLY A 7 58.82 12.84 25.44
N VAL A 8 58.26 12.93 24.23
CA VAL A 8 57.41 14.06 23.81
C VAL A 8 56.09 14.10 24.59
N SER A 9 55.49 12.96 24.90
CA SER A 9 54.25 12.86 25.68
C SER A 9 54.44 13.31 27.12
N VAL A 10 55.53 12.87 27.77
CA VAL A 10 55.87 13.25 29.14
C VAL A 10 56.22 14.74 29.22
N ARG A 11 56.98 15.27 28.25
CA ARG A 11 57.34 16.69 28.19
C ARG A 11 56.13 17.60 28.00
N ASN A 12 55.10 17.13 27.28
CA ASN A 12 53.87 17.88 26.99
C ASN A 12 52.65 17.37 27.77
N ARG A 13 52.83 16.90 29.02
CA ARG A 13 51.77 16.28 29.85
C ARG A 13 50.43 17.03 29.88
N PHE A 14 50.45 18.36 29.89
CA PHE A 14 49.22 19.16 29.90
C PHE A 14 48.44 19.01 28.58
N LEU A 15 49.12 19.10 27.44
CA LEU A 15 48.50 18.91 26.12
C LEU A 15 47.96 17.49 25.96
N VAL A 16 48.69 16.50 26.48
CA VAL A 16 48.25 15.09 26.46
C VAL A 16 46.98 14.91 27.29
N ILE A 17 46.93 15.43 28.52
CA ILE A 17 45.73 15.36 29.38
C ILE A 17 44.55 16.11 28.74
N ALA A 18 44.78 17.31 28.21
CA ALA A 18 43.74 18.08 27.54
C ALA A 18 43.20 17.34 26.31
N PHE A 19 44.08 16.72 25.52
CA PHE A 19 43.69 15.90 24.37
C PHE A 19 42.83 14.71 24.79
N PHE A 20 43.24 13.94 25.80
CA PHE A 20 42.45 12.80 26.29
C PHE A 20 41.16 13.23 26.97
N ALA A 21 41.12 14.39 27.62
CA ALA A 21 39.88 14.96 28.16
C ALA A 21 38.90 15.33 27.03
N LEU A 22 39.40 15.90 25.92
CA LEU A 22 38.58 16.16 24.73
C LEU A 22 38.09 14.85 24.09
N VAL A 23 38.95 13.84 23.96
CA VAL A 23 38.57 12.52 23.44
C VAL A 23 37.53 11.84 24.35
N ALA A 24 37.68 11.95 25.68
CA ALA A 24 36.71 11.42 26.63
C ALA A 24 35.36 12.16 26.54
N GLY A 25 35.39 13.49 26.41
CA GLY A 25 34.18 14.29 26.19
C GLY A 25 33.49 13.95 24.87
N TRP A 26 34.24 13.79 23.79
CA TRP A 26 33.73 13.33 22.50
C TRP A 26 33.17 11.91 22.58
N GLY A 27 33.88 11.00 23.24
CA GLY A 27 33.45 9.62 23.43
C GLY A 27 32.16 9.53 24.25
N TYR A 28 32.02 10.36 25.29
CA TYR A 28 30.78 10.47 26.04
C TYR A 28 29.63 11.02 25.18
N TRP A 29 29.88 12.07 24.39
CA TRP A 29 28.90 12.60 23.44
C TRP A 29 28.47 11.54 22.41
N ALA A 30 29.41 10.77 21.88
CA ALA A 30 29.13 9.67 20.95
C ALA A 30 28.31 8.55 21.61
N LEU A 31 28.65 8.18 22.86
CA LEU A 31 27.93 7.14 23.60
C LEU A 31 26.46 7.52 23.84
N VAL A 32 26.19 8.80 24.09
CA VAL A 32 24.83 9.31 24.34
C VAL A 32 24.04 9.55 23.03
N THR A 33 24.72 9.86 21.92
CA THR A 33 24.05 10.18 20.63
C THR A 33 23.95 9.01 19.65
N THR A 34 24.65 7.90 19.89
CA THR A 34 24.60 6.73 19.01
C THR A 34 23.22 6.06 19.10
N PRO A 35 22.52 5.83 17.97
CA PRO A 35 21.26 5.10 17.96
C PRO A 35 21.45 3.70 18.54
N ILE A 36 20.49 3.28 19.36
CA ILE A 36 20.45 1.93 19.93
C ILE A 36 19.28 1.16 19.36
N ASP A 37 19.49 -0.12 19.11
CA ASP A 37 18.44 -1.08 18.79
C ASP A 37 18.61 -2.32 19.67
N ALA A 38 17.51 -3.03 19.93
CA ALA A 38 17.50 -4.23 20.76
C ALA A 38 18.21 -5.41 20.08
N ILE A 39 18.11 -5.48 18.75
CA ILE A 39 18.74 -6.52 17.92
C ILE A 39 19.37 -5.89 16.68
N PRO A 40 20.48 -6.46 16.17
CA PRO A 40 20.98 -6.05 14.87
C PRO A 40 19.96 -6.39 13.77
N ASP A 41 19.98 -5.64 12.67
CA ASP A 41 19.20 -6.00 11.49
C ASP A 41 19.74 -7.30 10.89
N LEU A 42 18.88 -8.32 10.88
CA LEU A 42 19.15 -9.66 10.34
C LEU A 42 18.33 -9.93 9.07
N SER A 43 17.66 -8.91 8.54
CA SER A 43 16.77 -9.08 7.39
C SER A 43 17.53 -9.16 6.07
N ASP A 44 17.05 -10.05 5.20
CA ASP A 44 17.51 -10.11 3.81
C ASP A 44 17.15 -8.79 3.11
N ASN A 45 18.07 -8.27 2.28
CA ASN A 45 17.76 -7.18 1.36
C ASN A 45 16.76 -7.66 0.30
N GLN A 46 15.49 -7.32 0.48
CA GLN A 46 14.40 -7.84 -0.34
C GLN A 46 13.41 -6.77 -0.78
N VAL A 47 12.83 -6.99 -1.95
CA VAL A 47 11.75 -6.18 -2.51
C VAL A 47 10.53 -7.06 -2.71
N ILE A 48 9.43 -6.69 -2.07
CA ILE A 48 8.16 -7.38 -2.21
C ILE A 48 7.41 -6.79 -3.41
N VAL A 49 6.90 -7.65 -4.27
CA VAL A 49 5.92 -7.31 -5.31
C VAL A 49 4.62 -8.01 -4.94
N PHE A 50 3.59 -7.22 -4.74
CA PHE A 50 2.25 -7.70 -4.43
C PHE A 50 1.33 -7.46 -5.63
N THR A 51 0.40 -8.37 -5.88
CA THR A 51 -0.52 -8.22 -7.02
C THR A 51 -1.87 -8.81 -6.68
N ASP A 52 -2.88 -7.94 -6.56
CA ASP A 52 -4.26 -8.33 -6.34
C ASP A 52 -4.93 -8.78 -7.65
N TRP A 53 -5.61 -9.92 -7.60
CA TRP A 53 -6.47 -10.39 -8.68
C TRP A 53 -7.67 -11.18 -8.15
N PRO A 54 -8.62 -10.49 -7.50
CA PRO A 54 -9.67 -11.12 -6.72
C PRO A 54 -10.56 -12.05 -7.54
N GLY A 55 -11.01 -13.14 -6.91
CA GLY A 55 -11.93 -14.12 -7.51
C GLY A 55 -11.26 -15.16 -8.42
N ARG A 56 -9.92 -15.26 -8.40
CA ARG A 56 -9.16 -16.22 -9.21
C ARG A 56 -8.55 -17.33 -8.37
N SER A 57 -8.51 -18.53 -8.93
CA SER A 57 -7.90 -19.68 -8.29
C SER A 57 -6.38 -19.51 -8.18
N PRO A 58 -5.72 -20.15 -7.18
CA PRO A 58 -4.26 -20.10 -7.06
C PRO A 58 -3.52 -20.52 -8.35
N GLN A 59 -4.07 -21.48 -9.10
CA GLN A 59 -3.49 -21.93 -10.36
C GLN A 59 -3.56 -20.86 -11.45
N GLU A 60 -4.70 -20.18 -11.61
CA GLU A 60 -4.83 -19.07 -12.57
C GLU A 60 -3.87 -17.92 -12.22
N VAL A 61 -3.77 -17.60 -10.93
CA VAL A 61 -2.84 -16.58 -10.43
C VAL A 61 -1.40 -16.97 -10.73
N GLU A 62 -1.02 -18.22 -10.50
CA GLU A 62 0.30 -18.73 -10.85
C GLU A 62 0.60 -18.55 -12.33
N ASP A 63 -0.27 -19.07 -13.19
CA ASP A 63 -0.02 -19.14 -14.64
C ASP A 63 -0.02 -17.75 -15.31
N GLN A 64 -0.87 -16.82 -14.85
CA GLN A 64 -1.07 -15.52 -15.53
C GLN A 64 -0.37 -14.34 -14.85
N ILE A 65 0.00 -14.46 -13.57
CA ILE A 65 0.61 -13.36 -12.81
C ILE A 65 1.96 -13.78 -12.25
N THR A 66 1.97 -14.78 -11.36
CA THR A 66 3.13 -15.07 -10.54
C THR A 66 4.29 -15.59 -11.37
N TYR A 67 4.05 -16.57 -12.23
CA TYR A 67 5.05 -17.17 -13.09
C TYR A 67 5.72 -16.14 -14.03
N PRO A 68 4.98 -15.36 -14.85
CA PRO A 68 5.61 -14.39 -15.75
C PRO A 68 6.37 -13.29 -15.00
N LEU A 69 5.88 -12.86 -13.83
CA LEU A 69 6.59 -11.90 -12.98
C LEU A 69 7.87 -12.50 -12.39
N THR A 70 7.80 -13.68 -11.80
CA THR A 70 8.95 -14.36 -11.16
C THR A 70 10.07 -14.61 -12.17
N VAL A 71 9.77 -15.20 -13.33
CA VAL A 71 10.76 -15.47 -14.38
C VAL A 71 11.45 -14.19 -14.84
N SER A 72 10.68 -13.11 -15.00
CA SER A 72 11.25 -11.85 -15.45
C SER A 72 12.03 -11.11 -14.37
N LEU A 73 11.65 -11.25 -13.10
CA LEU A 73 12.34 -10.62 -11.97
C LEU A 73 13.63 -11.37 -11.61
N GLN A 74 13.68 -12.68 -11.86
CA GLN A 74 14.87 -13.50 -11.63
C GLN A 74 16.07 -13.08 -12.48
N GLY A 75 15.84 -12.46 -13.65
CA GLY A 75 16.89 -11.96 -14.53
C GLY A 75 17.44 -10.57 -14.15
N LEU A 76 17.03 -10.00 -13.02
CA LEU A 76 17.53 -8.69 -12.57
C LEU A 76 18.95 -8.82 -11.98
N PRO A 77 19.83 -7.82 -12.22
CA PRO A 77 21.18 -7.84 -11.69
C PRO A 77 21.17 -7.78 -10.16
N GLY A 78 21.98 -8.64 -9.53
CA GLY A 78 22.11 -8.71 -8.08
C GLY A 78 20.99 -9.47 -7.37
N VAL A 79 20.05 -10.10 -8.10
CA VAL A 79 19.07 -11.00 -7.50
C VAL A 79 19.74 -12.32 -7.14
N ARG A 80 19.62 -12.68 -5.86
CA ARG A 80 20.10 -13.95 -5.32
C ARG A 80 19.05 -15.05 -5.49
N VAL A 81 17.80 -14.75 -5.12
CA VAL A 81 16.68 -15.69 -5.24
C VAL A 81 15.36 -14.94 -5.34
N VAL A 82 14.41 -15.49 -6.09
CA VAL A 82 13.03 -15.03 -6.12
C VAL A 82 12.15 -16.10 -5.47
N ARG A 83 11.38 -15.72 -4.46
CA ARG A 83 10.41 -16.60 -3.79
C ARG A 83 9.02 -16.07 -4.06
N SER A 84 8.16 -16.89 -4.64
CA SER A 84 6.79 -16.48 -4.97
C SER A 84 5.76 -17.38 -4.31
N SER A 85 4.59 -16.82 -4.05
CA SER A 85 3.43 -17.51 -3.51
C SER A 85 2.18 -17.05 -4.24
N SER A 86 1.42 -18.02 -4.73
CA SER A 86 0.14 -17.81 -5.40
C SER A 86 -0.98 -18.29 -4.50
N ALA A 87 -1.88 -17.38 -4.13
CA ALA A 87 -3.01 -17.67 -3.27
C ALA A 87 -4.32 -17.28 -3.98
N PHE A 88 -5.45 -17.64 -3.38
CA PHE A 88 -6.74 -17.27 -3.94
C PHE A 88 -6.88 -15.75 -3.94
N GLY A 89 -6.96 -15.18 -5.15
CA GLY A 89 -7.16 -13.76 -5.35
C GLY A 89 -5.91 -12.87 -5.29
N PHE A 90 -4.70 -13.39 -5.04
CA PHE A 90 -3.48 -12.56 -5.04
C PHE A 90 -2.19 -13.34 -5.26
N SER A 91 -1.17 -12.64 -5.75
CA SER A 91 0.22 -13.08 -5.87
C SER A 91 1.13 -12.26 -4.96
N MET A 92 2.08 -12.92 -4.30
CA MET A 92 3.13 -12.28 -3.51
C MET A 92 4.50 -12.82 -3.93
N ILE A 93 5.39 -11.92 -4.36
CA ILE A 93 6.73 -12.25 -4.84
C ILE A 93 7.76 -11.49 -4.00
N ASN A 94 8.67 -12.22 -3.37
CA ASN A 94 9.80 -11.67 -2.62
C ASN A 94 11.05 -11.81 -3.48
N VAL A 95 11.57 -10.70 -3.98
CA VAL A 95 12.81 -10.64 -4.75
C VAL A 95 13.94 -10.34 -3.78
N ILE A 96 14.79 -11.33 -3.51
CA ILE A 96 15.89 -11.20 -2.55
C ILE A 96 17.19 -10.94 -3.31
N PHE A 97 17.86 -9.86 -2.95
CA PHE A 97 19.10 -9.40 -3.54
C PHE A 97 20.32 -9.87 -2.74
N GLU A 98 21.50 -9.76 -3.33
CA GLU A 98 22.77 -9.87 -2.61
C GLU A 98 22.92 -8.71 -1.62
N ASP A 99 23.52 -8.96 -0.44
CA ASP A 99 23.62 -7.98 0.66
C ASP A 99 24.36 -6.69 0.26
N SER A 100 25.23 -6.75 -0.74
CA SER A 100 25.99 -5.61 -1.26
C SER A 100 25.18 -4.63 -2.12
N VAL A 101 23.96 -5.00 -2.51
CA VAL A 101 23.10 -4.18 -3.37
C VAL A 101 22.40 -3.11 -2.52
N ASP A 102 22.36 -1.87 -2.99
CA ASP A 102 21.57 -0.83 -2.33
C ASP A 102 20.06 -1.11 -2.46
N LEU A 103 19.31 -0.98 -1.37
CA LEU A 103 17.87 -1.27 -1.33
C LEU A 103 17.08 -0.38 -2.31
N TYR A 104 17.38 0.91 -2.37
CA TYR A 104 16.67 1.83 -3.26
C TYR A 104 17.00 1.59 -4.74
N PHE A 105 18.23 1.17 -5.03
CA PHE A 105 18.61 0.67 -6.35
C PHE A 105 17.81 -0.59 -6.71
N ALA A 106 17.75 -1.58 -5.82
CA ALA A 106 16.97 -2.81 -6.02
C ALA A 106 15.50 -2.50 -6.29
N ARG A 107 14.87 -1.65 -5.47
CA ARG A 107 13.48 -1.19 -5.65
C ARG A 107 13.27 -0.51 -7.00
N SER A 108 14.21 0.34 -7.41
CA SER A 108 14.15 1.03 -8.71
C SER A 108 14.24 0.05 -9.89
N ARG A 109 15.09 -0.98 -9.80
CA ARG A 109 15.23 -2.01 -10.84
C ARG A 109 13.99 -2.91 -10.94
N VAL A 110 13.39 -3.26 -9.80
CA VAL A 110 12.11 -3.97 -9.79
C VAL A 110 11.03 -3.11 -10.44
N LEU A 111 10.91 -1.83 -10.07
CA LEU A 111 9.91 -0.93 -10.65
C LEU A 111 10.06 -0.77 -12.17
N GLU A 112 11.30 -0.60 -12.65
CA GLU A 112 11.61 -0.55 -14.08
C GLU A 112 11.11 -1.82 -14.78
N ARG A 113 11.35 -2.98 -14.18
CA ARG A 113 10.92 -4.25 -14.77
C ARG A 113 9.41 -4.44 -14.75
N LEU A 114 8.74 -4.08 -13.64
CA LEU A 114 7.29 -4.17 -13.53
C LEU A 114 6.60 -3.33 -14.61
N ASN A 115 7.09 -2.12 -14.87
CA ASN A 115 6.53 -1.24 -15.91
C ASN A 115 6.56 -1.85 -17.32
N LEU A 116 7.56 -2.69 -17.63
CA LEU A 116 7.64 -3.40 -18.91
C LEU A 116 6.63 -4.56 -18.97
N LEU A 117 6.39 -5.22 -17.84
CA LEU A 117 5.55 -6.43 -17.73
C LEU A 117 4.07 -6.12 -17.56
N THR A 118 3.68 -4.92 -17.15
CA THR A 118 2.26 -4.54 -16.97
C THR A 118 1.42 -4.83 -18.22
N LYS A 119 2.03 -4.75 -19.43
CA LYS A 119 1.35 -5.05 -20.70
C LYS A 119 1.07 -6.55 -20.94
N ALA A 120 1.82 -7.43 -20.28
CA ALA A 120 1.68 -8.88 -20.39
C ALA A 120 0.69 -9.46 -19.37
N LEU A 121 0.28 -8.66 -18.38
CA LEU A 121 -0.65 -9.08 -17.34
C LEU A 121 -2.11 -8.91 -17.77
N PRO A 122 -3.05 -9.64 -17.14
CA PRO A 122 -4.48 -9.49 -17.40
C PRO A 122 -4.96 -8.05 -17.23
N SER A 123 -5.99 -7.67 -17.98
CA SER A 123 -6.59 -6.34 -17.88
C SER A 123 -7.04 -6.04 -16.45
N ALA A 124 -6.75 -4.83 -15.97
CA ALA A 124 -7.04 -4.35 -14.61
C ALA A 124 -6.15 -4.93 -13.48
N VAL A 125 -5.17 -5.78 -13.79
CA VAL A 125 -4.16 -6.22 -12.80
C VAL A 125 -2.98 -5.25 -12.82
N VAL A 126 -2.64 -4.70 -11.65
CA VAL A 126 -1.51 -3.79 -11.49
C VAL A 126 -0.64 -4.29 -10.33
N PRO A 127 0.57 -4.81 -10.61
CA PRO A 127 1.54 -5.14 -9.58
C PRO A 127 1.97 -3.88 -8.83
N THR A 128 2.10 -3.98 -7.52
CA THR A 128 2.55 -2.91 -6.64
C THR A 128 3.79 -3.34 -5.88
N LEU A 129 4.66 -2.38 -5.56
CA LEU A 129 5.75 -2.61 -4.62
C LEU A 129 5.19 -2.64 -3.19
N GLY A 130 5.66 -3.59 -2.40
CA GLY A 130 5.44 -3.59 -0.96
C GLY A 130 6.16 -2.44 -0.26
N PRO A 131 5.92 -2.28 1.05
CA PRO A 131 6.53 -1.24 1.85
C PRO A 131 8.06 -1.31 1.84
N ASP A 132 8.69 -0.23 2.29
CA ASP A 132 10.13 -0.17 2.54
C ASP A 132 10.46 -0.78 3.92
N ALA A 133 10.02 -2.02 4.13
CA ALA A 133 10.15 -2.75 5.39
C ALA A 133 10.15 -4.27 5.14
N THR A 134 10.62 -5.03 6.14
CA THR A 134 10.62 -6.49 6.14
C THR A 134 9.82 -7.03 7.32
N GLY A 135 9.74 -8.36 7.48
CA GLY A 135 9.01 -8.99 8.59
C GLY A 135 9.52 -8.64 9.99
N VAL A 136 10.75 -8.13 10.13
CA VAL A 136 11.28 -7.61 11.40
C VAL A 136 10.86 -6.16 11.68
N GLY A 137 10.31 -5.46 10.68
CA GLY A 137 9.82 -4.07 10.79
C GLY A 137 8.51 -3.91 11.58
N HIS A 138 8.01 -4.98 12.19
CA HIS A 138 6.84 -4.96 13.05
C HIS A 138 7.17 -4.42 14.44
N VAL A 139 7.25 -3.10 14.56
CA VAL A 139 7.70 -2.41 15.79
C VAL A 139 6.58 -2.23 16.82
N PHE A 140 5.39 -1.82 16.41
CA PHE A 140 4.30 -1.46 17.33
C PHE A 140 2.97 -2.06 16.91
N TRP A 141 2.37 -2.85 17.81
CA TRP A 141 1.05 -3.46 17.64
C TRP A 141 0.07 -2.85 18.63
N TYR A 142 -1.13 -2.53 18.14
CA TYR A 142 -2.20 -2.00 18.97
C TYR A 142 -3.55 -2.55 18.52
N THR A 143 -4.55 -2.44 19.41
CA THR A 143 -5.95 -2.71 19.11
C THR A 143 -6.74 -1.40 19.13
N VAL A 144 -7.78 -1.31 18.31
CA VAL A 144 -8.74 -0.21 18.34
C VAL A 144 -10.01 -0.74 18.99
N GLU A 145 -10.31 -0.24 20.19
CA GLU A 145 -11.43 -0.70 21.00
C GLU A 145 -12.44 0.43 21.20
N GLY A 146 -13.72 0.07 21.31
CA GLY A 146 -14.81 1.02 21.50
C GLY A 146 -15.93 0.43 22.34
N GLN A 147 -16.57 1.28 23.15
CA GLN A 147 -17.74 0.92 23.95
C GLN A 147 -19.02 1.16 23.12
N GLY A 148 -19.46 0.13 22.40
CA GLY A 148 -20.69 0.14 21.60
C GLY A 148 -20.49 0.41 20.10
N GLN A 149 -19.29 0.75 19.66
CA GLN A 149 -18.96 0.83 18.23
C GLN A 149 -18.87 -0.57 17.60
N SER A 150 -19.34 -0.68 16.37
CA SER A 150 -19.21 -1.88 15.57
C SER A 150 -17.77 -2.06 15.03
N LEU A 151 -17.36 -3.31 14.75
CA LEU A 151 -16.07 -3.59 14.11
C LEU A 151 -15.86 -2.84 12.79
N ARG A 152 -16.96 -2.50 12.11
CA ARG A 152 -16.96 -1.70 10.88
C ARG A 152 -16.61 -0.24 11.13
N GLU A 153 -17.13 0.35 12.20
CA GLU A 153 -16.81 1.74 12.59
C GLU A 153 -15.38 1.84 13.09
N LEU A 154 -14.94 0.88 13.92
CA LEU A 154 -13.57 0.82 14.42
C LEU A 154 -12.57 0.65 13.26
N ARG A 155 -12.90 -0.22 12.27
CA ARG A 155 -12.09 -0.37 11.06
C ARG A 155 -12.03 0.92 10.23
N ALA A 156 -13.15 1.65 10.13
CA ALA A 156 -13.15 2.93 9.44
C ALA A 156 -12.28 3.98 10.16
N ILE A 157 -12.33 4.04 11.48
CA ILE A 157 -11.46 4.92 12.28
C ILE A 157 -9.98 4.56 12.06
N GLN A 158 -9.66 3.25 12.07
CA GLN A 158 -8.33 2.77 11.78
C GLN A 158 -7.83 3.22 10.39
N ASP A 159 -8.58 2.90 9.34
CA ASP A 159 -8.16 3.10 7.94
C ASP A 159 -8.13 4.58 7.53
N TRP A 160 -9.03 5.40 8.07
CA TRP A 160 -9.27 6.77 7.62
C TRP A 160 -8.81 7.86 8.60
N TYR A 161 -8.42 7.50 9.82
CA TYR A 161 -7.91 8.46 10.79
C TYR A 161 -6.55 8.03 11.35
N ILE A 162 -6.50 6.91 12.09
CA ILE A 162 -5.30 6.50 12.83
C ILE A 162 -4.13 6.22 11.88
N ARG A 163 -4.37 5.46 10.81
CA ARG A 163 -3.35 5.09 9.82
C ARG A 163 -2.63 6.30 9.24
N TYR A 164 -3.35 7.37 8.89
CA TYR A 164 -2.72 8.57 8.31
C TYR A 164 -1.88 9.34 9.32
N GLN A 165 -2.32 9.40 10.59
CA GLN A 165 -1.57 10.06 11.65
C GLN A 165 -0.26 9.30 11.92
N LEU A 166 -0.32 7.97 12.03
CA LEU A 166 0.86 7.15 12.29
C LEU A 166 1.83 7.08 11.09
N ASN A 167 1.32 7.04 9.86
CA ASN A 167 2.17 7.10 8.65
C ASN A 167 2.92 8.44 8.51
N SER A 168 2.49 9.50 9.21
CA SER A 168 3.19 10.79 9.18
C SER A 168 4.42 10.85 10.09
N VAL A 169 4.61 9.84 10.95
CA VAL A 169 5.73 9.78 11.89
C VAL A 169 7.02 9.41 11.13
N PRO A 170 8.12 10.19 11.28
CA PRO A 170 9.39 9.88 10.62
C PRO A 170 9.90 8.47 10.97
N GLY A 171 10.34 7.73 9.96
CA GLY A 171 10.83 6.35 10.09
C GLY A 171 9.75 5.27 9.97
N VAL A 172 8.46 5.64 9.89
CA VAL A 172 7.38 4.69 9.64
C VAL A 172 7.22 4.46 8.13
N ALA A 173 7.49 3.23 7.69
CA ALA A 173 7.31 2.84 6.29
C ALA A 173 5.85 2.54 5.94
N GLU A 174 5.11 1.89 6.84
CA GLU A 174 3.70 1.54 6.66
C GLU A 174 3.00 1.30 8.00
N VAL A 175 1.71 1.65 8.05
CA VAL A 175 0.76 1.27 9.10
C VAL A 175 -0.32 0.38 8.49
N ALA A 176 -0.10 -0.93 8.60
CA ALA A 176 -1.00 -1.93 8.08
C ALA A 176 -2.21 -2.15 9.02
N SER A 177 -3.37 -2.47 8.43
CA SER A 177 -4.58 -2.75 9.20
C SER A 177 -4.89 -4.24 9.20
N VAL A 178 -5.07 -4.81 10.38
CA VAL A 178 -5.31 -6.25 10.58
C VAL A 178 -6.69 -6.44 11.21
N GLY A 179 -7.52 -7.32 10.62
CA GLY A 179 -8.87 -7.60 11.10
C GLY A 179 -9.88 -6.47 10.86
N GLY A 180 -11.00 -6.49 11.57
CA GLY A 180 -12.12 -5.57 11.38
C GLY A 180 -12.93 -5.83 10.10
N LEU A 181 -13.98 -5.05 9.86
CA LEU A 181 -14.87 -5.20 8.70
C LEU A 181 -14.84 -3.94 7.83
N VAL A 182 -14.43 -4.06 6.58
CA VAL A 182 -14.46 -2.93 5.64
C VAL A 182 -15.92 -2.63 5.28
N ARG A 183 -16.31 -1.36 5.36
CA ARG A 183 -17.66 -0.93 4.96
C ARG A 183 -17.81 -1.11 3.44
N GLN A 184 -18.79 -1.91 3.04
CA GLN A 184 -19.16 -2.15 1.65
C GLN A 184 -20.66 -1.96 1.48
N TYR A 185 -21.07 -1.47 0.31
CA TYR A 185 -22.46 -1.47 -0.11
C TYR A 185 -22.67 -2.67 -1.03
N GLN A 186 -23.49 -3.62 -0.61
CA GLN A 186 -23.78 -4.84 -1.36
C GLN A 186 -25.18 -4.75 -1.98
N VAL A 187 -25.26 -5.06 -3.27
CA VAL A 187 -26.54 -5.16 -4.00
C VAL A 187 -26.81 -6.65 -4.19
N ASP A 188 -27.61 -7.22 -3.28
CA ASP A 188 -28.00 -8.62 -3.33
C ASP A 188 -29.21 -8.79 -4.26
N VAL A 189 -28.97 -9.41 -5.41
CA VAL A 189 -29.96 -9.49 -6.48
C VAL A 189 -30.74 -10.81 -6.41
N ASP A 190 -32.08 -10.74 -6.45
CA ASP A 190 -32.96 -11.92 -6.51
C ASP A 190 -33.13 -12.42 -7.97
N PRO A 191 -32.64 -13.63 -8.32
CA PRO A 191 -32.77 -14.18 -9.67
C PRO A 191 -34.22 -14.41 -10.14
N LYS A 192 -35.20 -14.49 -9.23
CA LYS A 192 -36.63 -14.59 -9.58
C LYS A 192 -37.17 -13.25 -10.05
N ARG A 193 -36.81 -12.15 -9.36
CA ARG A 193 -37.21 -10.79 -9.74
C ARG A 193 -36.60 -10.38 -11.07
N LEU A 194 -35.31 -10.65 -11.28
CA LEU A 194 -34.66 -10.43 -12.58
C LEU A 194 -35.41 -11.09 -13.73
N ARG A 195 -35.84 -12.35 -13.56
CA ARG A 195 -36.61 -13.09 -14.57
C ARG A 195 -38.01 -12.51 -14.78
N ALA A 196 -38.68 -12.09 -13.72
CA ALA A 196 -40.01 -11.47 -13.81
C ALA A 196 -39.97 -10.16 -14.62
N PHE A 197 -38.94 -9.34 -14.41
CA PHE A 197 -38.71 -8.10 -15.15
C PHE A 197 -37.95 -8.29 -16.48
N LYS A 198 -37.51 -9.52 -16.79
CA LYS A 198 -36.68 -9.85 -17.97
C LYS A 198 -35.39 -9.02 -18.05
N ILE A 199 -34.80 -8.69 -16.90
CA ILE A 199 -33.55 -7.91 -16.80
C ILE A 199 -32.38 -8.87 -16.57
N PRO A 200 -31.34 -8.88 -17.43
CA PRO A 200 -30.14 -9.66 -17.19
C PRO A 200 -29.31 -9.04 -16.06
N ILE A 201 -28.57 -9.86 -15.31
CA ILE A 201 -27.69 -9.38 -14.22
C ILE A 201 -26.67 -8.33 -14.70
N SER A 202 -26.18 -8.45 -15.94
CA SER A 202 -25.27 -7.47 -16.54
C SER A 202 -25.87 -6.07 -16.61
N ALA A 203 -27.17 -5.93 -16.85
CA ALA A 203 -27.83 -4.63 -16.89
C ALA A 203 -27.83 -3.94 -15.52
N VAL A 204 -27.96 -4.70 -14.43
CA VAL A 204 -27.86 -4.16 -13.06
C VAL A 204 -26.44 -3.67 -12.79
N VAL A 205 -25.43 -4.48 -13.15
CA VAL A 205 -24.01 -4.10 -12.99
C VAL A 205 -23.69 -2.84 -13.79
N ASP A 206 -24.07 -2.79 -15.07
CA ASP A 206 -23.83 -1.64 -15.94
C ASP A 206 -24.54 -0.38 -15.46
N ALA A 207 -25.77 -0.52 -14.94
CA ALA A 207 -26.53 0.60 -14.39
C ALA A 207 -25.82 1.18 -13.17
N VAL A 208 -25.45 0.35 -12.19
CA VAL A 208 -24.75 0.80 -10.98
C VAL A 208 -23.39 1.43 -11.33
N MET A 209 -22.63 0.83 -12.25
CA MET A 209 -21.34 1.38 -12.69
C MET A 209 -21.46 2.76 -13.34
N ARG A 210 -22.52 3.01 -14.12
CA ARG A 210 -22.75 4.31 -14.77
C ARG A 210 -23.34 5.37 -13.84
N SER A 211 -23.98 4.96 -12.75
CA SER A 211 -24.67 5.85 -11.80
C SER A 211 -23.80 6.35 -10.65
N ASN A 212 -22.49 6.10 -10.67
CA ASN A 212 -21.57 6.54 -9.61
C ASN A 212 -20.42 7.41 -10.16
N ARG A 213 -20.75 8.54 -10.79
CA ARG A 213 -19.75 9.44 -11.37
C ARG A 213 -20.22 10.90 -11.35
N ASN A 214 -19.30 11.79 -10.95
CA ASN A 214 -19.44 13.23 -11.17
C ASN A 214 -18.98 13.62 -12.57
N VAL A 215 -19.61 14.64 -13.14
CA VAL A 215 -19.26 15.20 -14.45
C VAL A 215 -18.98 16.70 -14.34
N GLY A 216 -17.98 17.19 -15.07
CA GLY A 216 -17.68 18.61 -15.18
C GLY A 216 -18.34 19.20 -16.42
N GLY A 217 -18.98 20.37 -16.28
CA GLY A 217 -19.66 21.09 -17.36
C GLY A 217 -18.94 22.34 -17.84
N ASN A 218 -17.62 22.46 -17.53
CA ASN A 218 -16.83 23.67 -17.75
C ASN A 218 -17.39 24.90 -16.99
N VAL A 219 -17.09 26.11 -17.45
CA VAL A 219 -17.56 27.36 -16.85
C VAL A 219 -18.59 28.04 -17.75
N VAL A 220 -19.52 28.74 -17.10
CA VAL A 220 -20.36 29.75 -17.76
C VAL A 220 -19.89 31.12 -17.30
N GLU A 221 -19.58 31.97 -18.26
CA GLU A 221 -19.25 33.36 -17.99
C GLU A 221 -20.51 34.23 -18.01
N GLY A 222 -20.72 34.97 -16.93
CA GLY A 222 -21.81 35.92 -16.79
C GLY A 222 -21.40 37.09 -15.89
N SER A 223 -21.68 38.31 -16.35
CA SER A 223 -21.42 39.55 -15.58
C SER A 223 -19.97 39.69 -15.08
N GLY A 224 -18.99 39.26 -15.89
CA GLY A 224 -17.56 39.30 -15.52
C GLY A 224 -17.15 38.25 -14.48
N THR A 225 -17.99 37.25 -14.21
CA THR A 225 -17.68 36.14 -13.29
C THR A 225 -17.80 34.80 -14.00
N TRP A 226 -16.96 33.84 -13.61
CA TRP A 226 -17.03 32.46 -14.06
C TRP A 226 -17.72 31.59 -13.02
N SER A 227 -18.83 30.96 -13.43
CA SER A 227 -19.53 29.96 -12.64
C SER A 227 -19.18 28.57 -13.14
N VAL A 228 -18.59 27.74 -12.29
CA VAL A 228 -18.23 26.36 -12.62
C VAL A 228 -19.49 25.49 -12.61
N ILE A 229 -19.77 24.80 -13.71
CA ILE A 229 -20.83 23.80 -13.78
C ILE A 229 -20.28 22.44 -13.33
N ARG A 230 -20.99 21.82 -12.38
CA ARG A 230 -20.73 20.46 -11.90
C ARG A 230 -22.01 19.65 -11.86
N GLY A 231 -21.98 18.46 -12.46
CA GLY A 231 -22.99 17.42 -12.27
C GLY A 231 -22.60 16.53 -11.08
N LEU A 232 -23.50 16.44 -10.11
CA LEU A 232 -23.35 15.57 -8.94
C LEU A 232 -24.05 14.24 -9.23
N GLY A 233 -23.29 13.15 -9.18
CA GLY A 233 -23.79 11.81 -9.47
C GLY A 233 -23.03 10.72 -8.72
N LEU A 234 -22.41 11.07 -7.59
CA LEU A 234 -21.82 10.09 -6.68
C LEU A 234 -22.89 9.49 -5.79
N ILE A 235 -22.76 8.19 -5.52
CA ILE A 235 -23.59 7.47 -4.57
C ILE A 235 -23.01 7.71 -3.18
N GLU A 236 -23.80 8.31 -2.28
CA GLU A 236 -23.36 8.61 -0.91
C GLU A 236 -24.00 7.66 0.12
N SER A 237 -25.18 7.14 -0.21
CA SER A 237 -25.99 6.32 0.68
C SER A 237 -26.57 5.08 0.00
N ALA A 238 -27.06 4.14 0.82
CA ALA A 238 -27.80 2.98 0.31
C ALA A 238 -29.08 3.37 -0.43
N ARG A 239 -29.71 4.50 -0.05
CA ARG A 239 -30.92 5.00 -0.72
C ARG A 239 -30.65 5.46 -2.14
N ASP A 240 -29.45 6.00 -2.40
CA ASP A 240 -29.07 6.42 -3.76
C ASP A 240 -28.90 5.20 -4.66
N LEU A 241 -28.30 4.11 -4.13
CA LEU A 241 -28.23 2.82 -4.82
C LEU A 241 -29.61 2.24 -5.13
N GLU A 242 -30.54 2.30 -4.19
CA GLU A 242 -31.92 1.82 -4.36
C GLU A 242 -32.67 2.55 -5.50
N GLN A 243 -32.29 3.79 -5.81
CA GLN A 243 -32.88 4.64 -6.85
C GLN A 243 -32.17 4.55 -8.20
N VAL A 244 -31.14 3.70 -8.33
CA VAL A 244 -30.52 3.46 -9.63
C VAL A 244 -31.52 2.78 -10.56
N VAL A 245 -31.72 3.36 -11.74
CA VAL A 245 -32.62 2.83 -12.77
C VAL A 245 -31.90 1.73 -13.53
N ILE A 246 -32.44 0.51 -13.48
CA ILE A 246 -31.89 -0.69 -14.14
C ILE A 246 -32.61 -1.06 -15.43
N GLY A 247 -33.80 -0.48 -15.66
CA GLY A 247 -34.59 -0.71 -16.87
C GLY A 247 -35.82 0.19 -16.89
N ALA A 248 -36.63 0.04 -17.94
CA ALA A 248 -37.94 0.67 -18.02
C ALA A 248 -38.91 -0.23 -18.78
N ASP A 249 -40.16 -0.30 -18.32
CA ASP A 249 -41.25 -0.98 -19.01
C ASP A 249 -42.37 0.03 -19.27
N ASN A 250 -42.74 0.22 -20.54
CA ASN A 250 -43.75 1.18 -20.99
C ASN A 250 -43.61 2.61 -20.41
N GLY A 251 -42.37 3.08 -20.24
CA GLY A 251 -42.07 4.41 -19.68
C GLY A 251 -42.06 4.47 -18.15
N VAL A 252 -42.34 3.36 -17.46
CA VAL A 252 -42.20 3.25 -16.00
C VAL A 252 -40.79 2.75 -15.68
N PRO A 253 -39.96 3.51 -14.93
CA PRO A 253 -38.63 3.07 -14.57
C PRO A 253 -38.67 1.91 -13.58
N ILE A 254 -37.73 0.98 -13.76
CA ILE A 254 -37.47 -0.13 -12.86
C ILE A 254 -36.19 0.19 -12.09
N PHE A 255 -36.28 0.18 -10.76
CA PHE A 255 -35.20 0.56 -9.86
C PHE A 255 -34.53 -0.66 -9.22
N VAL A 256 -33.30 -0.51 -8.71
CA VAL A 256 -32.56 -1.58 -7.99
C VAL A 256 -33.36 -2.14 -6.80
N ARG A 257 -34.15 -1.31 -6.11
CA ARG A 257 -34.96 -1.76 -4.95
C ARG A 257 -36.12 -2.71 -5.30
N GLN A 258 -36.51 -2.78 -6.57
CA GLN A 258 -37.66 -3.55 -7.05
C GLN A 258 -37.28 -4.97 -7.42
#